data_AF-A0A3L8DSI9-F1
#
_entry.id   AF-A0A3L8DSI9-F1
#
_cell.length_a   1.000
_cell.length_b   1.000
_cell.length_c   1.000
_cell.angle_alpha   90.00
_cell.angle_beta   90.00
_cell.angle_gamma   90.00
#
_symmetry.space_group_name_H-M   'P 1'
#
loop_
_entity.id
_entity.type
_entity.pdbx_description
1 polymer ?
#
loop_
_entity_poly.entity_id
_entity_poly.type
_entity_poly.pdbx_seq_one_letter_code
_entity_poly.pdbx_strand_id
1 'polypeptide(L)'
;MASNLDYKVPVDKLEEPGDWAKWKWHMNMVFRAYGLKTIIDGSKECPAATEDTTEQQRKQLFEWKKEDAKAASIIASALNKSTAELVLTYTNAKEI
;
A
#
# COMPACT_ATOMS: atom_id res chain seq x y z
N MET A 1 12.35 -3.18 22.46
CA MET A 1 12.77 -2.17 21.48
C MET A 1 12.59 -2.79 20.10
N ALA A 2 11.49 -2.49 19.40
CA ALA A 2 11.31 -2.97 18.03
C ALA A 2 12.15 -2.08 17.12
N SER A 3 13.18 -2.66 16.52
CA SER A 3 14.03 -2.03 15.53
C SER A 3 13.15 -1.48 14.39
N ASN A 4 13.19 -0.15 14.20
CA ASN A 4 12.79 0.48 12.95
C ASN A 4 13.76 -0.03 11.88
N LEU A 5 13.45 -1.20 11.32
CA LEU A 5 14.08 -1.65 10.10
C LEU A 5 13.50 -0.77 8.99
N ASP A 6 14.22 0.31 8.68
CA ASP A 6 14.12 1.00 7.39
C ASP A 6 14.51 -0.01 6.31
N TYR A 7 13.56 -0.87 5.94
CA TYR A 7 13.71 -1.90 4.92
C TYR A 7 13.70 -1.19 3.55
N LYS A 8 14.81 -0.53 3.21
CA LYS A 8 15.03 0.02 1.87
C LYS A 8 15.34 -1.12 0.92
N VAL A 9 14.34 -1.95 0.64
CA VAL A 9 14.42 -2.96 -0.42
C VAL A 9 14.30 -2.20 -1.74
N PRO A 10 15.34 -2.21 -2.58
CA PRO A 10 15.20 -1.70 -3.93
C PRO A 10 14.17 -2.58 -4.64
N VAL A 11 13.02 -2.01 -4.98
CA VAL A 11 12.03 -2.66 -5.83
C VAL A 11 12.38 -2.28 -7.27
N ASP A 12 12.75 -3.27 -8.07
CA ASP A 12 12.89 -3.10 -9.52
C ASP A 12 11.60 -2.48 -10.05
N LYS A 13 11.69 -1.44 -10.87
CA LYS A 13 10.50 -0.81 -11.46
C LYS A 13 9.84 -1.79 -12.42
N LEU A 14 8.52 -1.77 -12.50
CA LEU A 14 7.80 -2.49 -13.54
C LEU A 14 8.06 -1.78 -14.88
N GLU A 15 8.95 -2.31 -15.72
CA GLU A 15 9.26 -1.73 -17.03
C GLU A 15 8.44 -2.37 -18.15
N GLU A 16 8.27 -3.70 -18.10
CA GLU A 16 7.52 -4.46 -19.10
C GLU A 16 6.44 -5.35 -18.47
N PRO A 17 5.35 -5.68 -19.20
CA PRO A 17 4.32 -6.61 -18.73
C PRO A 17 4.86 -8.00 -18.36
N GLY A 18 5.95 -8.44 -19.02
CA GLY A 18 6.59 -9.72 -18.76
C GLY A 18 7.17 -9.86 -17.34
N ASP A 19 7.53 -8.73 -16.71
CA ASP A 19 8.10 -8.72 -15.36
C ASP A 19 7.05 -8.65 -14.25
N TRP A 20 5.77 -8.62 -14.60
CA TRP A 20 4.68 -8.47 -13.64
C TRP A 20 4.72 -9.49 -12.49
N ALA A 21 4.98 -10.76 -12.78
CA ALA A 21 5.03 -11.81 -11.77
C ALA A 21 6.16 -11.58 -10.76
N LYS A 22 7.35 -11.18 -11.24
CA LYS A 22 8.52 -10.88 -10.42
C LYS A 22 8.28 -9.61 -9.59
N TRP A 23 7.78 -8.55 -10.21
CA TRP A 23 7.44 -7.30 -9.54
C TRP A 23 6.40 -7.52 -8.44
N LYS A 24 5.32 -8.25 -8.74
CA LYS A 24 4.26 -8.58 -7.78
C LYS A 24 4.79 -9.39 -6.61
N TRP A 25 5.71 -10.33 -6.85
CA TRP A 25 6.34 -11.09 -5.77
C TRP A 25 7.20 -10.19 -4.87
N HIS A 26 8.06 -9.34 -5.44
CA HIS A 26 8.86 -8.38 -4.68
C HIS A 26 7.99 -7.44 -3.84
N MET A 27 6.94 -6.86 -4.42
CA MET A 27 6.01 -5.99 -3.72
C MET A 27 5.32 -6.71 -2.54
N ASN A 28 4.90 -7.96 -2.73
CA ASN A 28 4.34 -8.76 -1.63
C ASN A 28 5.33 -8.98 -0.49
N MET A 29 6.62 -9.19 -0.79
CA MET A 29 7.65 -9.31 0.25
C MET A 29 7.85 -8.00 1.01
N VAL A 30 7.89 -6.86 0.30
CA VAL A 30 8.00 -5.54 0.91
C VAL A 30 6.82 -5.24 1.82
N PHE A 31 5.58 -5.47 1.38
CA PHE A 31 4.40 -5.25 2.22
C PHE A 31 4.36 -6.17 3.43
N ARG A 32 4.82 -7.43 3.31
CA ARG A 32 4.95 -8.33 4.47
C ARG A 32 5.97 -7.79 5.47
N ALA A 33 7.13 -7.32 5.01
CA ALA A 33 8.17 -6.77 5.88
C ALA A 33 7.69 -5.52 6.64
N TYR A 34 6.85 -4.71 6.01
CA TYR A 34 6.26 -3.51 6.63
C TYR A 34 4.96 -3.76 7.40
N GLY A 35 4.45 -4.99 7.46
CA GLY A 35 3.17 -5.30 8.10
C GLY A 35 1.94 -4.75 7.36
N LEU A 36 2.09 -4.34 6.09
CA LEU A 36 1.05 -3.71 5.27
C LEU A 36 0.26 -4.70 4.41
N LYS A 37 0.59 -6.00 4.48
CA LYS A 37 -0.06 -7.03 3.66
C LYS A 37 -1.59 -7.00 3.80
N THR A 38 -2.11 -6.84 5.02
CA THR A 38 -3.54 -6.82 5.30
C THR A 38 -4.27 -5.62 4.74
N ILE A 39 -3.57 -4.50 4.53
CA ILE A 39 -4.11 -3.31 3.85
C ILE A 39 -4.22 -3.60 2.34
N ILE A 40 -3.16 -4.14 1.74
CA ILE A 40 -3.08 -4.38 0.30
C ILE A 40 -4.00 -5.50 -0.20
N ASP A 41 -4.21 -6.55 0.60
CA ASP A 41 -5.12 -7.64 0.25
C ASP A 41 -6.58 -7.37 0.67
N GLY A 42 -6.86 -6.21 1.28
CA GLY A 42 -8.19 -5.81 1.71
C GLY A 42 -8.69 -6.51 2.97
N SER A 43 -7.88 -7.36 3.63
CA SER A 43 -8.28 -8.02 4.89
C SER A 43 -8.51 -7.02 6.02
N LYS A 44 -7.86 -5.86 5.99
CA LYS A 44 -8.05 -4.75 6.92
C LYS A 44 -8.91 -3.68 6.25
N GLU A 45 -10.21 -3.77 6.48
CA GLU A 45 -11.17 -2.80 5.96
C GLU A 45 -10.97 -1.41 6.58
N CYS A 46 -11.27 -0.38 5.80
CA CYS A 46 -11.25 1.00 6.27
C CYS A 46 -12.31 1.18 7.36
N PRO A 47 -11.96 1.61 8.58
CA PRO A 47 -12.93 1.84 9.64
C PRO A 47 -13.93 2.92 9.22
N ALA A 48 -15.23 2.61 9.26
CA ALA A 48 -16.25 3.60 8.97
C ALA A 48 -16.25 4.70 10.05
N ALA A 49 -16.07 5.95 9.64
CA ALA A 49 -16.23 7.10 10.53
C ALA A 49 -17.72 7.46 10.63
N THR A 50 -18.43 6.92 11.62
CA THR A 50 -19.78 7.38 11.97
C THR A 50 -19.72 8.58 12.93
N GLU A 51 -20.79 9.37 13.03
CA GLU A 51 -20.82 10.58 13.87
C GLU A 51 -20.53 10.29 15.36
N ASP A 52 -20.89 9.10 15.85
CA ASP A 52 -20.59 8.61 17.21
C ASP A 52 -19.23 7.88 17.33
N THR A 53 -18.24 8.26 16.52
CA THR A 53 -16.94 7.58 16.56
C THR A 53 -16.21 7.86 17.87
N THR A 54 -16.04 6.80 18.66
CA THR A 54 -15.27 6.81 19.91
C THR A 54 -13.82 7.22 19.61
N GLU A 55 -13.13 7.84 20.58
CA GLU A 55 -11.73 8.26 20.41
C GLU A 55 -10.81 7.11 19.93
N GLN A 56 -11.10 5.88 20.34
CA GLN A 56 -10.42 4.67 19.89
C GLN A 56 -10.61 4.39 18.39
N GLN A 57 -11.83 4.57 17.86
CA GLN A 57 -12.12 4.38 16.43
C GLN A 57 -11.46 5.48 15.58
N ARG A 58 -11.37 6.71 16.08
CA ARG A 58 -10.62 7.79 15.42
C ARG A 58 -9.12 7.46 15.33
N LYS A 59 -8.55 6.91 16.40
CA LYS A 59 -7.15 6.43 16.40
C LYS A 59 -6.95 5.29 15.40
N GLN A 60 -7.85 4.32 15.36
CA GLN A 60 -7.81 3.22 14.39
C GLN A 60 -7.92 3.70 12.94
N LEU A 61 -8.81 4.66 12.66
CA LEU A 61 -8.93 5.27 11.33
C LEU A 61 -7.68 6.05 10.93
N PHE A 62 -7.10 6.82 11.86
CA PHE A 62 -5.87 7.54 11.60
C PHE A 62 -4.71 6.60 11.30
N GLU A 63 -4.59 5.51 12.06
CA GLU A 63 -3.56 4.50 11.87
C GLU A 63 -3.75 3.73 10.56
N TRP A 64 -5.01 3.38 10.22
CA TRP A 64 -5.35 2.81 8.91
C TRP A 64 -4.93 3.74 7.76
N LYS A 65 -5.30 5.03 7.82
CA LYS A 65 -4.93 6.02 6.79
C LYS A 65 -3.41 6.17 6.65
N LYS A 66 -2.67 6.08 7.76
CA LYS A 66 -1.21 6.16 7.77
C LYS A 66 -0.59 4.93 7.10
N GLU A 67 -1.10 3.74 7.38
CA GLU A 67 -0.66 2.50 6.74
C GLU A 67 -1.01 2.49 5.24
N ASP A 68 -2.21 2.93 4.87
CA ASP A 68 -2.65 3.06 3.49
C ASP A 68 -1.77 4.03 2.69
N ALA A 69 -1.53 5.23 3.22
CA ALA A 69 -0.62 6.20 2.60
C ALA A 69 0.81 5.66 2.44
N LYS A 70 1.30 4.88 3.42
CA LYS A 70 2.61 4.24 3.34
C LYS A 70 2.63 3.18 2.23
N ALA A 71 1.57 2.38 2.12
CA ALA A 71 1.45 1.37 1.09
C ALA A 71 1.39 2.01 -0.31
N ALA A 72 0.59 3.06 -0.48
CA ALA A 72 0.51 3.84 -1.72
C ALA A 72 1.86 4.46 -2.12
N SER A 73 2.61 5.01 -1.16
CA SER A 73 3.95 5.56 -1.42
C SER A 73 4.96 4.51 -1.90
N ILE A 74 4.93 3.30 -1.31
CA ILE A 74 5.77 2.17 -1.75
C ILE A 74 5.40 1.78 -3.19
N ILE A 75 4.11 1.66 -3.50
CA ILE A 75 3.64 1.37 -4.87
C ILE A 75 4.14 2.44 -5.84
N ALA A 76 3.88 3.71 -5.55
CA ALA A 76 4.30 4.82 -6.41
C ALA A 76 5.81 4.84 -6.67
N SER A 77 6.63 4.50 -5.66
CA SER A 77 8.09 4.42 -5.82
C SER A 77 8.57 3.25 -6.70
N ALA A 78 7.76 2.17 -6.76
CA ALA A 78 8.05 0.95 -7.49
C ALA A 78 7.47 0.94 -8.92
N LEU A 79 6.72 1.97 -9.31
CA LEU A 79 6.18 2.13 -10.65
C LEU A 79 7.09 3.01 -11.51
N ASN A 80 7.08 2.76 -12.83
CA ASN A 80 7.63 3.70 -13.79
C ASN A 80 6.65 4.88 -14.00
N LYS A 81 7.09 5.96 -14.66
CA LYS A 81 6.27 7.18 -14.83
C LYS A 81 4.95 6.90 -15.58
N SER A 82 5.01 6.14 -16.67
CA SER A 82 3.84 5.84 -17.50
C SER A 82 2.82 4.96 -16.78
N THR A 83 3.29 3.96 -16.01
CA THR A 83 2.41 3.10 -15.19
C THR A 83 1.87 3.85 -13.98
N ALA A 84 2.64 4.76 -13.38
CA ALA A 84 2.16 5.61 -12.30
C ALA A 84 1.03 6.54 -12.77
N GLU A 85 1.16 7.17 -13.95
CA GLU A 85 0.11 8.00 -14.53
C GLU A 85 -1.18 7.21 -14.77
N LEU A 86 -1.08 5.96 -15.22
CA LEU A 86 -2.24 5.08 -15.43
C LEU A 86 -2.88 4.60 -14.11
N VAL A 87 -2.09 4.38 -13.06
CA VAL A 87 -2.63 4.01 -11.73
C VAL A 87 -3.27 5.22 -11.04
N LEU A 88 -2.72 6.42 -11.23
CA LEU A 88 -3.26 7.67 -10.66
C LEU A 88 -4.61 8.09 -11.27
N THR A 89 -4.95 7.61 -12.48
CA THR A 89 -6.27 7.87 -13.08
C THR A 89 -7.39 7.04 -12.47
N TYR A 90 -7.08 6.04 -11.65
CA TYR A 90 -8.06 5.15 -11.03
C TYR A 90 -8.05 5.30 -9.51
N THR A 91 -9.21 5.64 -8.96
CA THR A 91 -9.38 5.84 -7.51
C THR A 91 -9.57 4.52 -6.78
N ASN A 92 -10.09 3.50 -7.48
CA ASN A 92 -10.29 2.17 -6.93
C ASN A 92 -10.13 1.10 -8.02
N ALA A 93 -9.86 -0.13 -7.59
CA ALA A 93 -9.66 -1.26 -8.51
C ALA A 93 -10.89 -1.64 -9.35
N LYS A 94 -12.08 -1.06 -9.08
CA LYS A 94 -13.28 -1.29 -9.90
C LYS A 94 -13.34 -0.37 -11.13
N GLU A 95 -12.46 0.63 -11.21
CA GLU A 95 -12.39 1.55 -12.34
C GLU A 95 -11.44 1.08 -13.45
N ILE A 96 -10.70 -0.02 -13.22
CA ILE A 96 -9.83 -0.71 -14.19
C ILE A 96 -10.62 -1.72 -15.03
#